data_AF-A0A9P8RM87-F1
#
_entry.id   AF-A0A9P8RM87-F1
#
_cell.length_a   1.000
_cell.length_b   1.000
_cell.length_c   1.000
_cell.angle_alpha   90.00
_cell.angle_beta   90.00
_cell.angle_gamma   90.00
#
_symmetry.space_group_name_H-M   'P 1'
#
loop_
_entity.id
_entity.type
_entity.pdbx_description
1 polymer ?
#
loop_
_entity_poly.entity_id
_entity_poly.type
_entity_poly.pdbx_seq_one_letter_code
_entity_poly.pdbx_strand_id
1 'polypeptide(L)'
;MNDLVVQTNAPASILPSQTYASADEWYRALADMHISQLAFQHNNAVEDEGDARDKYAAERRPASEPESEGGFTRFSEDFRPANILLDKDLWVVGVIDWQFAHAAVTQFSFDLPWWLLLEEPEYWTGGYRAWVGGEEDGGCKHRQKKVGRLSPAGDGKTEVPLSQRMRESREKRA
;
A
#
# COMPACT_ATOMS: atom_id res chain seq x y z
N MET A 1 1.25 -4.95 10.15
CA MET A 1 0.91 -6.21 10.88
C MET A 1 1.37 -6.23 12.34
N ASN A 2 2.55 -5.68 12.69
CA ASN A 2 2.92 -5.50 14.12
C ASN A 2 2.11 -4.40 14.82
N ASP A 3 1.56 -3.45 14.06
CA ASP A 3 0.78 -2.33 14.60
C ASP A 3 -0.47 -2.77 15.36
N LEU A 4 -1.10 -3.88 14.98
CA LEU A 4 -2.25 -4.39 15.73
C LEU A 4 -1.85 -4.75 17.16
N VAL A 5 -0.68 -5.33 17.40
CA VAL A 5 -0.20 -5.65 18.76
C VAL A 5 0.34 -4.42 19.49
N VAL A 6 1.01 -3.53 18.77
CA VAL A 6 1.70 -2.37 19.37
C VAL A 6 0.74 -1.22 19.67
N GLN A 7 -0.23 -0.99 18.80
CA GLN A 7 -1.12 0.17 18.84
C GLN A 7 -2.51 -0.16 19.37
N THR A 8 -2.89 -1.44 19.37
CA THR A 8 -4.17 -1.88 19.91
C THR A 8 -3.90 -2.79 21.10
N ASN A 9 -4.54 -2.54 22.23
CA ASN A 9 -4.49 -3.43 23.39
C ASN A 9 -5.36 -4.68 23.14
N ALA A 10 -5.31 -5.20 21.91
CA ALA A 10 -6.12 -6.30 21.41
C ALA A 10 -5.79 -7.59 22.16
N PRO A 11 -6.80 -8.39 22.51
CA PRO A 11 -6.56 -9.69 23.12
C PRO A 11 -5.84 -10.61 22.15
N ALA A 12 -4.84 -11.36 22.63
CA ALA A 12 -4.04 -12.27 21.79
C ALA A 12 -4.89 -13.28 20.99
N SER A 13 -6.11 -13.58 21.44
CA SER A 13 -7.06 -14.47 20.76
C SER A 13 -7.54 -13.97 19.40
N ILE A 14 -7.42 -12.68 19.09
CA ILE A 14 -7.80 -12.14 17.76
C ILE A 14 -6.63 -12.12 16.78
N LEU A 15 -5.42 -12.40 17.25
CA LEU A 15 -4.25 -12.45 16.37
C LEU A 15 -4.35 -13.69 15.48
N PRO A 16 -4.05 -13.56 14.18
CA PRO A 16 -4.05 -14.72 13.30
C PRO A 16 -2.96 -15.71 13.73
N SER A 17 -3.34 -16.97 13.88
CA SER A 17 -2.44 -18.06 14.27
C SER A 17 -2.36 -19.18 13.23
N GLN A 18 -2.93 -18.98 12.05
CA GLN A 18 -3.05 -19.98 10.99
C GLN A 18 -2.22 -19.61 9.76
N THR A 19 -1.91 -20.62 8.94
CA THR A 19 -1.39 -20.43 7.57
C THR A 19 -2.54 -20.41 6.58
N TYR A 20 -2.42 -19.63 5.52
CA TYR A 20 -3.46 -19.49 4.49
C TYR A 20 -3.10 -20.31 3.25
N ALA A 21 -4.08 -20.98 2.66
CA ALA A 21 -3.88 -21.85 1.50
C ALA A 21 -3.98 -21.10 0.16
N SER A 22 -4.61 -19.93 0.15
CA SER A 22 -4.76 -19.09 -1.04
C SER A 22 -4.57 -17.61 -0.73
N ALA A 23 -4.34 -16.82 -1.79
CA ALA A 23 -4.33 -15.37 -1.73
C ALA A 23 -5.64 -14.80 -1.17
N ASP A 24 -6.78 -15.35 -1.60
CA ASP A 24 -8.11 -14.86 -1.20
C ASP A 24 -8.35 -15.06 0.30
N GLU A 25 -7.94 -16.21 0.84
CA GLU A 25 -8.05 -16.49 2.27
C GLU A 25 -7.17 -15.53 3.08
N TRP A 26 -5.95 -15.25 2.59
CA TRP A 26 -5.04 -14.29 3.20
C TRP A 26 -5.59 -12.86 3.15
N TYR A 27 -6.15 -12.41 2.02
CA TYR A 27 -6.74 -11.07 1.89
C TYR A 27 -7.95 -10.88 2.81
N ARG A 28 -8.81 -11.90 2.95
CA ARG A 28 -9.93 -11.84 3.89
C ARG A 28 -9.43 -11.71 5.33
N ALA A 29 -8.42 -12.49 5.71
CA ALA A 29 -7.85 -12.38 7.04
C ALA A 29 -7.14 -11.03 7.27
N LEU A 30 -6.50 -10.46 6.24
CA LEU A 30 -5.92 -9.11 6.33
C LEU A 30 -7.00 -8.05 6.55
N ALA A 31 -8.11 -8.10 5.81
CA ALA A 31 -9.23 -7.20 6.03
C ALA A 31 -9.82 -7.35 7.44
N ASP A 32 -9.99 -8.58 7.94
CA ASP A 32 -10.46 -8.82 9.31
C ASP A 32 -9.49 -8.29 10.36
N MET A 33 -8.18 -8.41 10.13
CA MET A 33 -7.15 -7.79 10.98
C MET A 33 -7.27 -6.27 10.99
N HIS A 34 -7.40 -5.63 9.83
CA HIS A 34 -7.52 -4.17 9.76
C HIS A 34 -8.79 -3.65 10.42
N ILE A 35 -9.92 -4.35 10.23
CA ILE A 35 -11.17 -4.04 10.94
C ILE A 35 -11.01 -4.23 12.45
N SER A 36 -10.29 -5.27 12.88
CA SER A 36 -9.96 -5.47 14.29
C SER A 36 -9.08 -4.34 14.80
N GLN A 37 -8.08 -3.90 14.03
CA GLN A 37 -7.25 -2.76 14.39
C GLN A 37 -8.11 -1.52 14.60
N LEU A 38 -8.99 -1.18 13.65
CA LEU A 38 -9.92 -0.05 13.76
C LEU A 38 -10.82 -0.16 15.00
N ALA A 39 -11.29 -1.36 15.33
CA ALA A 39 -12.17 -1.59 16.48
C ALA A 39 -11.44 -1.47 17.84
N PHE A 40 -10.17 -1.88 17.91
CA PHE A 40 -9.37 -1.92 19.14
C PHE A 40 -8.36 -0.79 19.25
N GLN A 41 -8.22 0.10 18.27
CA GLN A 41 -7.30 1.23 18.34
C GLN A 41 -7.77 2.24 19.39
N HIS A 42 -6.86 2.60 20.29
CA HIS A 42 -7.10 3.61 21.31
C HIS A 42 -6.36 4.90 20.91
N ASN A 43 -6.81 6.06 21.41
CA ASN A 43 -6.26 7.43 21.19
C ASN A 43 -6.82 8.20 19.98
N ASN A 44 -8.04 8.74 20.07
CA ASN A 44 -8.60 9.66 19.07
C ASN A 44 -8.42 9.17 17.62
N ALA A 45 -8.50 7.85 17.42
CA ALA A 45 -8.30 7.21 16.12
C ALA A 45 -9.39 7.62 15.11
N VAL A 46 -10.49 8.18 15.61
CA VAL A 46 -11.62 8.70 14.85
C VAL A 46 -11.91 10.13 15.30
N GLU A 47 -12.07 11.03 14.34
CA GLU A 47 -12.44 12.44 14.60
C GLU A 47 -13.95 12.61 14.79
N ASP A 48 -14.75 12.00 13.91
CA ASP A 48 -16.22 12.03 13.94
C ASP A 48 -16.87 10.78 13.30
N GLU A 49 -18.21 10.75 13.24
CA GLU A 49 -18.94 9.62 12.65
C GLU A 49 -18.67 9.46 11.13
N GLY A 50 -18.42 10.56 10.42
CA GLY A 50 -18.07 10.52 9.00
C GLY A 50 -16.72 9.86 8.78
N ASP A 51 -15.71 10.29 9.53
CA ASP A 51 -14.36 9.72 9.54
C ASP A 51 -14.39 8.22 9.88
N ALA A 52 -15.19 7.80 10.87
CA ALA A 52 -15.37 6.40 11.22
C ALA A 52 -15.88 5.55 10.04
N ARG A 53 -16.88 6.06 9.31
CA ARG A 53 -17.49 5.37 8.17
C ARG A 53 -16.54 5.28 6.99
N ASP A 54 -15.75 6.32 6.75
CA ASP A 54 -14.77 6.34 5.67
C ASP A 54 -13.62 5.37 5.94
N LYS A 55 -13.07 5.36 7.17
CA LYS A 55 -12.07 4.37 7.60
C LYS A 55 -12.60 2.94 7.48
N TYR A 56 -13.81 2.70 7.98
CA TYR A 56 -14.44 1.39 7.86
C TYR A 56 -14.65 0.95 6.40
N ALA A 57 -15.02 1.89 5.51
CA ALA A 57 -15.21 1.60 4.09
C ALA A 57 -13.88 1.32 3.37
N ALA A 58 -12.80 2.02 3.75
CA ALA A 58 -11.46 1.78 3.23
C ALA A 58 -10.96 0.38 3.59
N GLU A 59 -11.11 -0.02 4.86
CA GLU A 59 -10.60 -1.30 5.38
C GLU A 59 -11.46 -2.51 4.97
N ARG A 60 -12.76 -2.29 4.74
CA ARG A 60 -13.69 -3.37 4.36
C ARG A 60 -13.70 -3.64 2.87
N ARG A 61 -13.05 -2.81 2.03
CA ARG A 61 -13.05 -3.05 0.59
C ARG A 61 -12.15 -4.26 0.32
N PRO A 62 -12.69 -5.40 -0.16
CA PRO A 62 -11.82 -6.45 -0.66
C PRO A 62 -11.06 -5.85 -1.84
N ALA A 63 -9.72 -5.98 -1.83
CA ALA A 63 -8.94 -5.76 -3.04
C ALA A 63 -9.65 -6.54 -4.15
N SER A 64 -10.16 -5.83 -5.17
CA SER A 64 -10.91 -6.40 -6.28
C SER A 64 -10.21 -7.67 -6.76
N GLU A 65 -10.83 -8.84 -6.54
CA GLU A 65 -10.23 -10.17 -6.72
C GLU A 65 -9.54 -10.25 -8.09
N PRO A 66 -8.21 -10.12 -8.16
CA PRO A 66 -7.50 -10.47 -9.37
C PRO A 66 -7.33 -11.98 -9.34
N GLU A 67 -7.60 -12.65 -10.47
CA GLU A 67 -7.38 -14.09 -10.61
C GLU A 67 -6.07 -14.51 -9.92
N SER A 68 -6.19 -15.36 -8.90
CA SER A 68 -5.14 -15.68 -7.93
C SER A 68 -4.08 -16.63 -8.52
N GLU A 69 -3.63 -16.39 -9.75
CA GLU A 69 -2.62 -17.26 -10.39
C GLU A 69 -1.23 -17.12 -9.74
N GLY A 70 -1.04 -16.14 -8.84
CA GLY A 70 0.23 -15.88 -8.16
C GLY A 70 0.31 -16.50 -6.77
N GLY A 71 1.33 -17.32 -6.52
CA GLY A 71 1.70 -17.78 -5.18
C GLY A 71 2.27 -16.67 -4.29
N PHE A 72 2.61 -17.03 -3.05
CA PHE A 72 3.25 -16.12 -2.09
C PHE A 72 4.74 -15.94 -2.43
N THR A 73 5.19 -14.69 -2.43
CA THR A 73 6.59 -14.31 -2.62
C THR A 73 7.03 -13.42 -1.46
N ARG A 74 8.34 -13.40 -1.17
CA ARG A 74 8.88 -12.45 -0.20
C ARG A 74 8.74 -11.04 -0.73
N PHE A 75 8.06 -10.19 0.01
CA PHE A 75 7.80 -8.79 -0.32
C PHE A 75 8.19 -7.90 0.86
N SER A 76 8.46 -6.62 0.61
CA SER A 76 8.63 -5.60 1.63
C SER A 76 7.89 -4.34 1.20
N GLU A 77 7.15 -3.74 2.13
CA GLU A 77 6.40 -2.50 1.88
C GLU A 77 7.31 -1.27 1.80
N ASP A 78 8.56 -1.38 2.24
CA ASP A 78 9.48 -0.25 2.39
C ASP A 78 10.67 -0.27 1.41
N PHE A 79 10.42 -0.62 0.15
CA PHE A 79 11.41 -0.46 -0.95
C PHE A 79 11.56 0.99 -1.42
N ARG A 80 11.60 1.94 -0.48
CA ARG A 80 11.87 3.35 -0.73
C ARG A 80 13.32 3.55 -1.18
N PRO A 81 13.63 4.61 -1.96
CA PRO A 81 14.99 4.83 -2.48
C PRO A 81 16.10 4.84 -1.42
N ALA A 82 15.79 5.28 -0.19
CA ALA A 82 16.74 5.28 0.92
C ALA A 82 17.22 3.88 1.33
N ASN A 83 16.47 2.83 0.99
CA ASN A 83 16.75 1.43 1.34
C ASN A 83 17.37 0.65 0.17
N ILE A 84 17.67 1.32 -0.96
CA ILE A 84 18.28 0.72 -2.15
C ILE A 84 19.73 1.19 -2.26
N LEU A 85 20.66 0.23 -2.27
CA LEU A 85 22.08 0.51 -2.43
C LEU A 85 22.44 0.48 -3.91
N LEU A 86 23.13 1.53 -4.36
CA LEU A 86 23.65 1.67 -5.71
C LEU A 86 25.18 1.61 -5.69
N ASP A 87 25.78 1.03 -6.73
CA ASP A 87 27.21 1.20 -6.97
C ASP A 87 27.52 2.53 -7.69
N LYS A 88 28.80 2.75 -8.00
CA LYS A 88 29.30 3.94 -8.70
C LYS A 88 28.71 4.11 -10.10
N ASP A 89 28.20 3.04 -10.70
CA ASP A 89 27.65 2.98 -12.05
C ASP A 89 26.11 3.03 -12.02
N LEU A 90 25.52 3.30 -10.83
CA LEU A 90 24.09 3.38 -10.55
C LEU A 90 23.34 2.05 -10.69
N TRP A 91 24.03 0.91 -10.58
CA TRP A 91 23.38 -0.39 -10.50
C TRP A 91 22.92 -0.71 -9.09
N VAL A 92 21.74 -1.32 -8.97
CA VAL A 92 21.26 -1.85 -7.69
C VAL A 92 22.14 -3.02 -7.28
N VAL A 93 22.88 -2.84 -6.18
CA VAL A 93 23.78 -3.87 -5.62
C VAL A 93 23.25 -4.49 -4.33
N GLY A 94 22.21 -3.91 -3.74
CA GLY A 94 21.60 -4.45 -2.54
C GLY A 94 20.34 -3.71 -2.13
N VAL A 95 19.54 -4.40 -1.32
CA VAL A 95 18.39 -3.85 -0.64
C VAL A 95 18.58 -4.10 0.85
N ILE A 96 18.41 -3.05 1.65
CA ILE A 96 18.54 -3.09 3.10
C ILE A 96 17.19 -2.87 3.76
N ASP A 97 17.17 -2.89 5.10
CA ASP A 97 15.99 -2.58 5.91
C ASP A 97 14.79 -3.52 5.65
N TRP A 98 15.02 -4.82 5.88
CA TRP A 98 14.02 -5.88 5.68
C TRP A 98 13.03 -6.03 6.85
N GLN A 99 12.93 -5.06 7.76
CA GLN A 99 12.09 -5.18 8.96
C GLN A 99 10.58 -5.25 8.66
N PHE A 100 10.17 -4.78 7.47
CA PHE A 100 8.79 -4.86 6.96
C PHE A 100 8.58 -6.00 5.95
N ALA A 101 9.55 -6.92 5.86
CA ALA A 101 9.48 -8.01 4.90
C ALA A 101 8.58 -9.16 5.38
N HIS A 102 7.67 -9.60 4.51
CA HIS A 102 6.76 -10.70 4.78
C HIS A 102 6.46 -11.51 3.51
N ALA A 103 5.81 -12.66 3.67
CA ALA A 103 5.28 -13.40 2.52
C ALA A 103 3.98 -12.74 2.07
N ALA A 104 3.96 -12.17 0.87
CA ALA A 104 2.81 -11.49 0.30
C ALA A 104 2.45 -12.10 -1.05
N VAL A 105 1.21 -11.88 -1.46
CA VAL A 105 0.79 -12.25 -2.81
C VAL A 105 1.48 -11.35 -3.82
N THR A 106 1.85 -11.91 -4.98
CA THR A 106 2.63 -11.20 -6.01
C THR A 106 2.00 -9.85 -6.44
N GLN A 107 0.67 -9.75 -6.35
CA GLN A 107 -0.11 -8.58 -6.72
C GLN A 107 0.21 -7.33 -5.87
N PHE A 108 0.77 -7.47 -4.66
CA PHE A 108 1.26 -6.32 -3.88
C PHE A 108 2.33 -5.49 -4.61
N SER A 109 3.08 -6.12 -5.52
CA SER A 109 4.06 -5.43 -6.36
C SER A 109 3.43 -4.57 -7.46
N PHE A 110 2.12 -4.70 -7.70
CA PHE A 110 1.39 -3.94 -8.72
C PHE A 110 0.80 -2.65 -8.15
N ASP A 111 0.56 -2.63 -6.85
CA ASP A 111 0.12 -1.44 -6.15
C ASP A 111 1.28 -0.44 -6.02
N LEU A 112 0.90 0.82 -5.88
CA LEU A 112 1.90 1.87 -5.79
C LEU A 112 2.42 1.92 -4.38
N PRO A 113 3.75 1.91 -4.20
CA PRO A 113 4.30 2.01 -2.88
C PRO A 113 3.87 3.33 -2.25
N TRP A 114 3.59 3.29 -0.95
CA TRP A 114 3.04 4.40 -0.20
C TRP A 114 3.91 5.67 -0.30
N TRP A 115 5.23 5.52 -0.39
CA TRP A 115 6.18 6.63 -0.53
C TRP A 115 6.10 7.35 -1.90
N LEU A 116 5.41 6.75 -2.88
CA LEU A 116 5.01 7.42 -4.12
C LEU A 116 3.63 8.08 -4.03
N LEU A 117 2.83 7.81 -3.00
CA LEU A 117 1.55 8.49 -2.80
C LEU A 117 1.79 9.97 -2.53
N LEU A 118 0.80 10.78 -2.92
CA LEU A 118 0.83 12.22 -2.66
C LEU A 118 0.51 12.48 -1.18
N GLU A 119 -0.54 11.82 -0.71
CA GLU A 119 -1.10 11.89 0.63
C GLU A 119 -1.83 10.56 0.86
N GLU A 120 -1.84 10.09 2.10
CA GLU A 120 -2.52 8.85 2.45
C GLU A 120 -4.05 9.04 2.33
N PRO A 121 -4.80 7.99 1.95
CA PRO A 121 -6.24 8.08 1.75
C PRO A 121 -6.97 8.65 2.97
N GLU A 122 -6.43 8.38 4.16
CA GLU A 122 -6.95 8.80 5.47
C GLU A 122 -6.94 10.32 5.67
N TYR A 123 -5.99 11.04 5.06
CA TYR A 123 -5.86 12.49 5.19
C TYR A 123 -6.35 13.26 3.95
N TRP A 124 -6.85 12.56 2.94
CA TRP A 124 -7.29 13.20 1.71
C TRP A 124 -8.50 14.09 1.93
N THR A 125 -8.46 15.32 1.39
CA THR A 125 -9.60 16.24 1.49
C THR A 125 -10.82 15.66 0.78
N GLY A 126 -11.87 15.31 1.53
CA GLY A 126 -13.05 14.61 1.04
C GLY A 126 -13.08 13.10 1.30
N GLY A 127 -12.13 12.58 2.10
CA GLY A 127 -12.10 11.20 2.58
C GLY A 127 -11.72 10.18 1.50
N TYR A 128 -11.77 8.90 1.88
CA TYR A 128 -11.36 7.78 1.03
C TYR A 128 -12.05 7.76 -0.35
N ARG A 129 -13.35 8.10 -0.40
CA ARG A 129 -14.10 8.12 -1.67
C ARG A 129 -13.61 9.17 -2.64
N ALA A 130 -13.28 10.37 -2.13
CA ALA A 130 -12.70 11.42 -2.95
C ALA A 130 -11.26 11.09 -3.35
N TRP A 131 -10.52 10.33 -2.52
CA TRP A 131 -9.20 9.83 -2.87
C TRP A 131 -9.25 8.86 -4.05
N VAL A 132 -10.17 7.88 -4.01
CA VAL A 132 -10.38 6.92 -5.12
C VAL A 132 -10.78 7.63 -6.41
N GLY A 133 -11.68 8.62 -6.35
CA GLY A 133 -12.07 9.39 -7.55
C GLY A 133 -11.06 10.46 -7.98
N GLY A 134 -10.24 10.97 -7.06
CA GLY A 134 -9.26 12.04 -7.30
C GLY A 134 -7.93 11.55 -7.88
N GLU A 135 -7.68 10.24 -7.83
CA GLU A 135 -6.55 9.61 -8.55
C GLU A 135 -6.61 9.85 -10.07
N GLU A 136 -7.79 10.14 -10.63
CA GLU A 136 -8.01 10.25 -12.07
C GLU A 136 -7.59 11.60 -12.66
N ASP A 137 -7.86 12.74 -11.99
CA ASP A 137 -7.75 14.07 -12.62
C ASP A 137 -6.65 14.99 -12.07
N GLY A 138 -6.33 14.91 -10.77
CA GLY A 138 -5.45 15.87 -10.09
C GLY A 138 -4.13 15.28 -9.58
N GLY A 139 -4.16 14.04 -9.10
CA GLY A 139 -3.00 13.40 -8.46
C GLY A 139 -1.86 13.08 -9.42
N CYS A 140 -2.17 12.81 -10.69
CA CYS A 140 -1.16 12.39 -11.68
C CYS A 140 -0.09 13.47 -11.94
N LYS A 141 -0.48 14.76 -11.99
CA LYS A 141 0.46 15.89 -12.28
C LYS A 141 1.45 16.18 -11.16
N HIS A 142 1.01 16.12 -9.90
CA HIS A 142 1.91 16.32 -8.75
C HIS A 142 2.82 15.10 -8.52
N ARG A 143 2.32 13.90 -8.84
CA ARG A 143 3.08 12.64 -8.73
C ARG A 143 4.17 12.54 -9.78
N GLN A 144 3.88 12.91 -11.03
CA GLN A 144 4.91 13.07 -12.07
C GLN A 144 6.00 14.07 -11.64
N LYS A 145 5.65 15.16 -10.94
CA LYS A 145 6.65 16.07 -10.35
C LYS A 145 7.45 15.46 -9.20
N LYS A 146 6.83 14.67 -8.32
CA LYS A 146 7.50 14.01 -7.17
C LYS A 146 8.45 12.91 -7.67
N VAL A 147 7.99 12.11 -8.64
CA VAL A 147 8.76 11.08 -9.34
C VAL A 147 9.85 11.69 -10.22
N GLY A 148 9.56 12.75 -10.97
CA GLY A 148 10.55 13.47 -11.78
C GLY A 148 11.64 14.17 -10.95
N ARG A 149 11.36 14.51 -9.68
CA ARG A 149 12.39 14.96 -8.72
C ARG A 149 13.27 13.83 -8.20
N LEU A 150 12.79 12.59 -8.24
CA LEU A 150 13.57 11.39 -7.87
C LEU A 150 14.40 10.88 -9.05
N SER A 151 14.12 11.31 -10.28
CA SER A 151 14.95 11.02 -11.45
C SER A 151 16.25 11.84 -11.40
N PRO A 152 17.42 11.22 -11.62
CA PRO A 152 18.62 11.99 -11.95
C PRO A 152 18.35 12.76 -13.23
N ALA A 153 18.72 14.04 -13.27
CA ALA A 153 18.48 14.92 -14.40
C ALA A 153 19.02 14.31 -15.72
N GLY A 154 18.12 13.75 -16.52
CA GLY A 154 18.37 13.22 -17.85
C GLY A 154 17.38 13.86 -18.81
N ASP A 155 17.93 14.58 -19.78
CA ASP A 155 17.20 15.37 -20.77
C ASP A 155 16.42 14.45 -21.72
N GLY A 156 15.10 14.63 -21.82
CA GLY A 156 14.29 13.95 -22.82
C GLY A 156 12.98 13.37 -22.29
N LYS A 157 11.89 13.67 -23.02
CA LYS A 157 10.53 13.14 -22.86
C LYS A 157 10.55 11.62 -22.59
N THR A 158 10.54 11.24 -21.33
CA THR A 158 10.48 9.83 -20.93
C THR A 158 9.16 9.61 -20.20
N GLU A 159 8.41 8.63 -20.67
CA GLU A 159 7.19 8.16 -20.01
C GLU A 159 7.43 7.90 -18.53
N VAL A 160 6.36 8.02 -17.74
CA VAL A 160 6.36 7.84 -16.29
C VAL A 160 7.08 6.52 -15.91
N PRO A 161 8.02 6.52 -14.95
CA PRO A 161 8.90 5.39 -14.64
C PRO A 161 8.23 4.35 -13.75
N LEU A 162 6.94 4.08 -13.98
CA LEU A 162 6.22 3.00 -13.33
C LEU A 162 6.36 1.74 -14.17
N SER A 163 6.40 0.59 -13.49
CA SER A 163 6.38 -0.69 -14.21
C SER A 163 5.10 -0.77 -15.06
N GLN A 164 5.18 -1.47 -16.19
CA GLN A 164 4.03 -1.71 -17.05
C GLN A 164 2.84 -2.29 -16.26
N ARG A 165 3.12 -3.23 -15.35
CA ARG A 165 2.10 -3.84 -14.49
C ARG A 165 1.42 -2.84 -13.55
N MET A 166 2.18 -1.91 -12.97
CA MET A 166 1.60 -0.83 -12.14
C MET A 166 0.73 0.13 -12.96
N ARG A 167 1.04 0.34 -14.24
CA ARG A 167 0.20 1.16 -15.15
C ARG A 167 -1.10 0.43 -15.50
N GLU A 168 -0.98 -0.82 -15.96
CA GLU A 168 -2.13 -1.66 -16.35
C GLU A 168 -3.08 -1.94 -15.17
N SER A 169 -2.53 -2.15 -13.97
CA SER A 169 -3.34 -2.36 -12.76
C SER A 169 -4.18 -1.14 -12.38
N ARG A 170 -3.72 0.07 -12.72
CA ARG A 170 -4.48 1.31 -12.48
C ARG A 170 -5.64 1.43 -13.47
N GLU A 171 -5.36 1.20 -14.76
CA GLU A 171 -6.37 1.30 -15.83
C GLU A 171 -7.53 0.31 -15.65
N LYS A 172 -7.28 -0.85 -15.05
CA LYS A 172 -8.33 -1.84 -14.74
C LYS A 172 -9.22 -1.48 -13.54
N ARG A 173 -8.81 -0.52 -12.71
CA ARG A 173 -9.53 -0.12 -11.47
C ARG A 173 -10.35 1.17 -11.63
N ALA A 174 -10.22 1.86 -12.77
CA ALA A 174 -11.05 2.97 -13.22
C ALA A 174 -12.30 2.44 -13.94
#